data_AF-A0A0A9YUD8-F1
#
_entry.id   AF-A0A0A9YUD8-F1
#
_cell.length_a   1.000
_cell.length_b   1.000
_cell.length_c   1.000
_cell.angle_alpha   90.00
_cell.angle_beta   90.00
_cell.angle_gamma   90.00
#
_symmetry.space_group_name_H-M   'P 1'
#
loop_
_entity.id
_entity.type
_entity.pdbx_description
1 polymer ?
#
loop_
_entity_poly.entity_id
_entity_poly.type
_entity_poly.pdbx_seq_one_letter_code
_entity_poly.pdbx_strand_id
1 'polypeptide(L)'
;VLDPSEITVKDRKEHIPLEQAVEIGLVDLNTNRFGTSNLTDGYKKGLVRERRPPIALKAVIERNDGLKDPLTGKSVTFVESVDRKIVDPEISFVLTNNDWQTLESALASNSVPEDVAANPKKAVDEGKIKTEMEPRGLIDLVVGRYYRPKTG
;
A
#
# COMPACT_ATOMS: atom_id res chain seq x y z
N VAL A 1 -19.44 10.90 3.57
CA VAL A 1 -19.68 9.78 4.51
C VAL A 1 -18.65 8.73 4.16
N LEU A 2 -17.86 8.27 5.12
CA LEU A 2 -16.86 7.23 4.91
C LEU A 2 -17.54 5.88 5.13
N ASP A 3 -17.51 5.01 4.13
CA ASP A 3 -18.07 3.68 4.25
C ASP A 3 -17.18 2.82 5.17
N PRO A 4 -17.74 2.07 6.13
CA PRO A 4 -16.96 1.24 7.06
C PRO A 4 -16.18 0.13 6.34
N SER A 5 -16.66 -0.34 5.18
CA SER A 5 -15.96 -1.23 4.26
C SER A 5 -14.75 -0.57 3.56
N GLU A 6 -14.69 0.76 3.56
CA GLU A 6 -13.54 1.56 3.14
C GLU A 6 -12.62 1.93 4.31
N ILE A 7 -12.76 1.29 5.48
CA ILE A 7 -11.85 1.45 6.62
C ILE A 7 -11.21 0.09 6.92
N THR A 8 -9.91 0.10 7.15
CA THR A 8 -9.09 -1.05 7.51
C THR A 8 -8.34 -0.78 8.80
N VAL A 9 -8.08 -1.87 9.53
CA VAL A 9 -7.51 -1.86 10.85
C VAL A 9 -6.38 -2.88 10.91
N LYS A 10 -5.22 -2.51 11.45
CA LYS A 10 -4.06 -3.39 11.58
C LYS A 10 -4.27 -4.38 12.72
N ASP A 11 -4.47 -5.65 12.41
CA ASP A 11 -4.44 -6.76 13.34
C ASP A 11 -3.09 -7.49 13.26
N ARG A 12 -2.30 -7.43 14.34
CA ARG A 12 -0.95 -8.00 14.48
C ARG A 12 0.01 -7.65 13.33
N LYS A 13 -0.12 -8.32 12.18
CA LYS A 13 0.68 -8.15 10.95
C LYS A 13 -0.13 -7.80 9.70
N GLU A 14 -1.46 -7.98 9.71
CA GLU A 14 -2.28 -7.77 8.51
C GLU A 14 -3.33 -6.69 8.74
N HIS A 15 -3.77 -6.05 7.67
CA HIS A 15 -4.86 -5.07 7.72
C HIS A 15 -6.17 -5.76 7.35
N ILE A 16 -7.12 -5.78 8.29
CA ILE A 16 -8.46 -6.35 8.12
C ILE A 16 -9.49 -5.23 7.96
N PRO A 17 -10.64 -5.46 7.29
CA PRO A 17 -11.73 -4.50 7.23
C PRO A 17 -12.24 -4.13 8.63
N LEU A 18 -12.73 -2.89 8.80
CA LEU A 18 -13.28 -2.43 10.07
C LEU A 18 -14.44 -3.31 10.55
N GLU A 19 -15.32 -3.75 9.64
CA GLU A 19 -16.43 -4.66 9.95
C GLU A 19 -15.93 -5.96 10.59
N GLN A 20 -14.92 -6.57 9.98
CA GLN A 20 -14.29 -7.77 10.51
C GLN A 20 -13.57 -7.50 11.84
N ALA A 21 -12.94 -6.33 11.99
CA ALA A 21 -12.29 -5.91 13.23
C ALA A 21 -13.28 -5.73 14.39
N VAL A 22 -14.50 -5.26 14.09
CA VAL A 22 -15.59 -5.15 15.06
C VAL A 22 -16.12 -6.54 15.41
N GLU A 23 -16.29 -7.41 14.43
CA GLU A 23 -16.80 -8.77 14.61
C GLU A 23 -15.89 -9.63 15.50
N ILE A 24 -14.56 -9.49 15.36
CA ILE A 24 -13.58 -10.18 16.22
C ILE A 24 -13.35 -9.49 17.57
N GLY A 25 -14.00 -8.35 17.85
CA GLY A 25 -13.86 -7.58 19.08
C GLY A 25 -12.54 -6.79 19.20
N LEU A 26 -11.83 -6.57 18.10
CA LEU A 26 -10.61 -5.76 18.05
C LEU A 26 -10.95 -4.25 18.11
N VAL A 27 -12.07 -3.85 17.52
CA VAL A 27 -12.61 -2.48 17.58
C VAL A 27 -13.97 -2.51 18.25
N ASP A 28 -14.16 -1.64 19.23
CA ASP A 28 -15.46 -1.35 19.80
C ASP A 28 -15.83 0.09 19.47
N LEU A 29 -16.77 0.25 18.53
CA LEU A 29 -17.27 1.54 18.07
C LEU A 29 -18.15 2.24 19.11
N ASN A 30 -18.79 1.49 20.01
CA ASN A 30 -19.62 2.07 21.07
C ASN A 30 -18.78 2.73 22.14
N THR A 31 -17.64 2.13 22.48
CA THR A 31 -16.71 2.63 23.51
C THR A 31 -15.51 3.38 22.94
N ASN A 32 -15.40 3.49 21.61
CA ASN A 32 -14.32 4.15 20.89
C ASN A 32 -12.92 3.57 21.21
N ARG A 33 -12.86 2.24 21.37
CA ARG A 33 -11.65 1.50 21.75
C ARG A 33 -11.14 0.63 20.61
N PHE A 34 -9.82 0.55 20.50
CA PHE A 34 -9.06 -0.35 19.62
C PHE A 34 -8.16 -1.23 20.51
N GLY A 35 -8.58 -2.47 20.76
CA GLY A 35 -7.95 -3.37 21.72
C GLY A 35 -7.80 -2.72 23.10
N THR A 36 -6.55 -2.54 23.54
CA THR A 36 -6.25 -1.87 24.82
C THR A 36 -6.19 -0.34 24.73
N SER A 37 -6.12 0.23 23.53
CA SER A 37 -5.93 1.66 23.25
C SER A 37 -7.22 2.36 22.78
N ASN A 38 -7.21 3.70 22.71
CA ASN A 38 -8.32 4.45 22.09
C ASN A 38 -8.21 4.45 20.56
N LEU A 39 -9.34 4.49 19.86
CA LEU A 39 -9.39 4.53 18.39
C LEU A 39 -8.64 5.74 17.82
N THR A 40 -8.75 6.90 18.48
CA THR A 40 -8.05 8.14 18.09
C THR A 40 -6.53 7.98 18.11
N ASP A 41 -6.00 7.25 19.10
CA ASP A 41 -4.57 6.94 19.16
C ASP A 41 -4.20 5.90 18.10
N GLY A 42 -5.09 4.94 17.83
CA GLY A 42 -4.95 4.00 16.72
C GLY A 42 -4.83 4.72 15.38
N TYR A 43 -5.68 5.72 15.12
CA TYR A 43 -5.62 6.54 13.92
C TYR A 43 -4.29 7.31 13.81
N LYS A 44 -3.87 7.99 14.89
CA LYS A 44 -2.58 8.70 14.93
C LYS A 44 -1.37 7.78 14.73
N LYS A 45 -1.46 6.54 15.21
CA LYS A 45 -0.42 5.52 15.05
C LYS A 45 -0.49 4.79 13.69
N GLY A 46 -1.50 5.08 12.87
CA GLY A 46 -1.71 4.43 11.58
C GLY A 46 -2.26 3.01 11.68
N LEU A 47 -2.81 2.62 12.83
CA LEU A 47 -3.46 1.33 13.06
C LEU A 47 -4.87 1.27 12.48
N VAL A 48 -5.51 2.43 12.28
CA VAL A 48 -6.82 2.56 11.64
C VAL A 48 -6.65 3.48 10.43
N ARG A 49 -7.06 3.03 9.25
CA ARG A 49 -6.83 3.72 7.97
C ARG A 49 -7.99 3.54 7.03
N GLU A 50 -8.24 4.55 6.21
CA GLU A 50 -9.03 4.34 5.00
C GLU A 50 -8.36 3.28 4.11
N ARG A 51 -9.16 2.32 3.66
CA ARG A 51 -8.86 1.35 2.63
C ARG A 51 -8.64 2.08 1.31
N ARG A 52 -7.44 2.60 1.13
CA ARG A 52 -7.04 3.11 -0.17
C ARG A 52 -6.64 1.92 -1.03
N PRO A 53 -7.09 1.85 -2.30
CA PRO A 53 -6.59 0.84 -3.20
C PRO A 53 -5.06 1.00 -3.27
N PRO A 54 -4.30 -0.08 -3.06
CA PRO A 54 -2.86 -0.02 -3.16
C PRO A 54 -2.50 0.42 -4.59
N ILE A 55 -1.52 1.32 -4.70
CA ILE A 55 -1.12 1.93 -5.98
C ILE A 55 0.23 1.39 -6.42
N ALA A 56 0.53 1.47 -7.71
CA ALA A 56 1.78 0.96 -8.24
C ALA A 56 2.98 1.71 -7.64
N LEU A 57 4.09 1.00 -7.42
CA LEU A 57 5.32 1.54 -6.83
C LEU A 57 5.78 2.83 -7.53
N LYS A 58 5.81 2.81 -8.86
CA LYS A 58 6.16 3.97 -9.69
C LYS A 58 5.26 5.17 -9.42
N ALA A 59 3.95 4.95 -9.33
CA ALA A 59 2.97 6.01 -9.10
C ALA A 59 3.10 6.62 -7.69
N VAL A 60 3.37 5.81 -6.68
CA VAL A 60 3.63 6.29 -5.31
C VAL A 60 4.83 7.23 -5.30
N ILE A 61 5.90 6.84 -5.98
CA ILE A 61 7.16 7.56 -6.03
C ILE A 61 7.01 8.87 -6.81
N GLU A 62 6.39 8.83 -7.99
CA GLU A 62 6.13 10.03 -8.80
C GLU A 62 5.22 11.02 -8.06
N ARG A 63 4.25 10.54 -7.28
CA ARG A 63 3.28 11.40 -6.58
C ARG A 63 3.82 12.01 -5.29
N ASN A 64 4.59 11.26 -4.50
CA ASN A 64 5.02 11.68 -3.16
C ASN A 64 6.52 12.02 -3.09
N ASP A 65 7.19 12.03 -4.23
CA ASP A 65 8.65 12.16 -4.34
C ASP A 65 9.38 11.12 -3.46
N GLY A 66 8.97 9.86 -3.61
CA GLY A 66 9.48 8.71 -2.85
C GLY A 66 8.40 7.90 -2.13
N LEU A 67 8.83 6.90 -1.35
CA LEU A 67 7.95 6.07 -0.52
C LEU A 67 7.60 6.81 0.77
N LYS A 68 6.51 7.55 0.75
CA LYS A 68 5.96 8.22 1.94
C LYS A 68 4.60 7.67 2.26
N ASP A 69 4.37 7.54 3.55
CA ASP A 69 3.08 7.17 4.09
C ASP A 69 2.12 8.37 3.95
N PRO A 70 1.00 8.21 3.22
CA PRO A 70 0.09 9.33 2.94
C PRO A 70 -0.69 9.81 4.17
N LEU A 71 -0.73 9.02 5.25
CA LEU A 71 -1.42 9.38 6.48
C LEU A 71 -0.50 10.16 7.43
N THR A 72 0.76 9.70 7.56
CA THR A 72 1.70 10.27 8.53
C THR A 72 2.70 11.25 7.91
N GLY A 73 2.81 11.27 6.57
CA GLY A 73 3.82 12.02 5.83
C GLY A 73 5.25 11.49 6.00
N LYS A 74 5.44 10.41 6.78
CA LYS A 74 6.76 9.85 7.07
C LYS A 74 7.24 8.99 5.92
N SER A 75 8.54 9.05 5.63
CA SER A 75 9.19 8.11 4.72
C SER A 75 9.07 6.69 5.29
N VAL A 76 8.65 5.75 4.45
CA VAL A 76 8.55 4.33 4.78
C VAL A 76 9.52 3.54 3.91
N THR A 77 10.02 2.44 4.46
CA THR A 77 10.87 1.53 3.68
C THR A 77 10.03 0.78 2.65
N PHE A 78 10.70 0.23 1.66
CA PHE A 78 10.07 -0.59 0.63
C PHE A 78 9.23 -1.74 1.20
N VAL A 79 9.82 -2.54 2.09
CA VAL A 79 9.13 -3.66 2.76
C VAL A 79 7.90 -3.16 3.54
N GLU A 80 8.05 -2.03 4.23
CA GLU A 80 6.96 -1.47 5.02
C GLU A 80 5.85 -0.85 4.15
N SER A 81 6.18 -0.34 2.96
CA SER A 81 5.17 0.14 2.02
C SER A 81 4.29 -0.98 1.46
N VAL A 82 4.85 -2.17 1.30
CA VAL A 82 4.12 -3.39 0.89
C VAL A 82 3.31 -3.94 2.06
N ASP A 83 3.89 -4.05 3.27
CA ASP A 83 3.19 -4.48 4.49
C ASP A 83 1.97 -3.59 4.81
N ARG A 84 2.15 -2.27 4.65
CA ARG A 84 1.09 -1.27 4.88
C ARG A 84 0.08 -1.17 3.73
N LYS A 85 0.19 -2.02 2.70
CA LYS A 85 -0.62 -1.98 1.47
C LYS A 85 -0.70 -0.59 0.83
N ILE A 86 0.41 0.16 0.90
CA ILE A 86 0.55 1.45 0.20
C ILE A 86 0.88 1.15 -1.27
N VAL A 87 1.80 0.21 -1.47
CA VAL A 87 2.21 -0.30 -2.77
C VAL A 87 1.57 -1.66 -2.97
N ASP A 88 1.00 -1.89 -4.16
CA ASP A 88 0.59 -3.24 -4.54
C ASP A 88 1.77 -3.97 -5.21
N PRO A 89 2.20 -5.12 -4.66
CA PRO A 89 3.29 -5.89 -5.22
C PRO A 89 2.89 -6.68 -6.48
N GLU A 90 1.61 -6.94 -6.72
CA GLU A 90 1.14 -7.69 -7.90
C GLU A 90 1.13 -6.82 -9.17
N ILE A 91 1.11 -5.49 -9.00
CA ILE A 91 0.92 -4.53 -10.10
C ILE A 91 2.20 -3.78 -10.47
N SER A 92 3.18 -3.85 -9.58
CA SER A 92 4.49 -3.22 -9.71
C SER A 92 5.46 -4.24 -10.29
N PHE A 93 6.20 -3.86 -11.32
CA PHE A 93 7.20 -4.69 -11.96
C PHE A 93 8.59 -4.12 -11.72
N VAL A 94 9.53 -4.99 -11.40
CA VAL A 94 10.94 -4.64 -11.21
C VAL A 94 11.79 -5.40 -12.21
N LEU A 95 12.82 -4.74 -12.72
CA LEU A 95 13.82 -5.36 -13.58
C LEU A 95 14.84 -6.09 -12.70
N THR A 96 14.79 -7.42 -12.68
CA THR A 96 15.69 -8.30 -11.96
C THR A 96 16.49 -9.12 -12.96
N ASN A 97 17.83 -9.04 -12.93
CA ASN A 97 18.71 -9.82 -13.83
C ASN A 97 18.31 -9.77 -15.32
N ASN A 98 17.95 -8.58 -15.82
CA ASN A 98 17.46 -8.36 -17.20
C ASN A 98 16.05 -8.91 -17.52
N ASP A 99 15.36 -9.50 -16.56
CA ASP A 99 13.97 -9.96 -16.70
C ASP A 99 13.01 -9.11 -15.86
N TRP A 100 11.81 -8.89 -16.39
CA TRP A 100 10.75 -8.19 -15.68
C TRP A 100 9.98 -9.17 -14.80
N GLN A 101 10.00 -8.95 -13.48
CA GLN A 101 9.25 -9.74 -12.53
C GLN A 101 8.30 -8.85 -11.74
N THR A 102 7.17 -9.41 -11.31
CA THR A 102 6.31 -8.72 -10.35
C THR A 102 7.06 -8.53 -9.03
N LEU A 103 6.73 -7.46 -8.32
CA LEU A 103 7.30 -7.18 -7.01
C LEU A 103 7.07 -8.34 -6.06
N GLU A 104 5.89 -8.97 -6.14
CA GLU A 104 5.54 -10.14 -5.35
C GLU A 104 6.49 -11.31 -5.63
N SER A 105 6.74 -11.62 -6.90
CA SER A 105 7.68 -12.69 -7.29
C SER A 105 9.12 -12.35 -6.88
N ALA A 106 9.52 -11.09 -6.99
CA ALA A 106 10.84 -10.63 -6.59
C ALA A 106 11.02 -10.68 -5.06
N LEU A 107 9.97 -10.35 -4.29
CA LEU A 107 9.94 -10.49 -2.82
C LEU A 107 10.00 -11.96 -2.41
N ALA A 108 9.21 -12.82 -3.05
CA ALA A 108 9.17 -14.25 -2.76
C ALA A 108 10.50 -14.95 -3.08
N SER A 109 11.18 -14.53 -4.14
CA SER A 109 12.50 -15.03 -4.54
C SER A 109 13.67 -14.29 -3.89
N ASN A 110 13.39 -13.31 -3.00
CA ASN A 110 14.38 -12.41 -2.39
C ASN A 110 15.36 -11.79 -3.41
N SER A 111 14.88 -11.59 -4.66
CA SER A 111 15.63 -11.09 -5.81
C SER A 111 15.27 -9.64 -6.14
N VAL A 112 14.71 -8.91 -5.17
CA VAL A 112 14.49 -7.46 -5.29
C VAL A 112 15.86 -6.79 -5.37
N PRO A 113 16.17 -6.04 -6.44
CA PRO A 113 17.44 -5.34 -6.54
C PRO A 113 17.64 -4.41 -5.34
N GLU A 114 18.83 -4.44 -4.73
CA GLU A 114 19.14 -3.57 -3.59
C GLU A 114 18.93 -2.09 -3.95
N ASP A 115 19.20 -1.69 -5.20
CA ASP A 115 18.89 -0.37 -5.73
C ASP A 115 17.42 0.03 -5.58
N VAL A 116 16.50 -0.91 -5.86
CA VAL A 116 15.05 -0.70 -5.78
C VAL A 116 14.61 -0.62 -4.31
N ALA A 117 15.18 -1.46 -3.44
CA ALA A 117 14.85 -1.49 -2.02
C ALA A 117 15.44 -0.30 -1.24
N ALA A 118 16.68 0.07 -1.54
CA ALA A 118 17.42 1.15 -0.88
C ALA A 118 17.02 2.53 -1.41
N ASN A 119 16.83 2.66 -2.73
CA ASN A 119 16.48 3.95 -3.32
C ASN A 119 15.46 3.80 -4.47
N PRO A 120 14.19 3.52 -4.14
CA PRO A 120 13.15 3.28 -5.12
C PRO A 120 12.96 4.45 -6.09
N LYS A 121 13.23 5.69 -5.66
CA LYS A 121 13.21 6.88 -6.53
C LYS A 121 14.22 6.78 -7.67
N LYS A 122 15.47 6.48 -7.33
CA LYS A 122 16.54 6.29 -8.32
C LYS A 122 16.21 5.15 -9.29
N ALA A 123 15.60 4.07 -8.81
CA ALA A 123 15.18 2.97 -9.66
C ALA A 123 14.04 3.34 -10.63
N VAL A 124 13.14 4.26 -10.26
CA VAL A 124 12.15 4.82 -11.20
C VAL A 124 12.83 5.69 -12.25
N ASP A 125 13.72 6.60 -11.84
CA ASP A 125 14.49 7.47 -12.75
C ASP A 125 15.36 6.66 -13.73
N GLU A 126 15.95 5.54 -13.28
CA GLU A 126 16.72 4.61 -14.11
C GLU A 126 15.84 3.70 -14.99
N GLY A 127 14.52 3.80 -14.90
CA GLY A 127 13.60 2.97 -15.67
C GLY A 127 13.60 1.49 -15.29
N LYS A 128 14.08 1.14 -14.09
CA LYS A 128 14.10 -0.24 -13.55
C LYS A 128 12.75 -0.68 -12.98
N ILE A 129 11.77 0.21 -12.90
CA ILE A 129 10.42 -0.07 -12.39
C ILE A 129 9.39 0.20 -13.48
N LYS A 130 8.53 -0.77 -13.74
CA LYS A 130 7.39 -0.65 -14.64
C LYS A 130 6.08 -0.82 -13.88
N THR A 131 5.04 -0.21 -14.42
CA THR A 131 3.66 -0.40 -13.98
C THR A 131 2.88 -0.91 -15.16
N GLU A 132 2.22 -2.06 -15.01
CA GLU A 132 1.46 -2.67 -16.10
C GLU A 132 -0.03 -2.65 -15.73
N MET A 133 -0.67 -1.51 -15.96
CA MET A 133 -2.05 -1.25 -15.53
C MET A 133 -2.73 -0.19 -16.40
N GLU A 134 -3.97 -0.46 -16.81
CA GLU A 134 -4.82 0.50 -17.51
C GLU A 134 -5.68 1.30 -16.50
N PRO A 135 -5.74 2.63 -16.60
CA PRO A 135 -6.67 3.42 -15.80
C PRO A 135 -8.12 3.12 -16.20
N ARG A 136 -8.99 2.81 -15.24
CA ARG A 136 -10.42 2.50 -15.49
C ARG A 136 -11.25 3.71 -15.93
N GLY A 137 -10.68 4.93 -15.91
CA GLY A 137 -11.34 6.15 -16.36
C GLY A 137 -10.46 7.41 -16.16
N LEU A 138 -10.95 8.55 -16.66
CA LEU A 138 -10.24 9.83 -16.60
C LEU A 138 -9.93 10.27 -15.16
N ILE A 139 -10.80 9.97 -14.20
CA ILE A 139 -10.58 10.28 -12.78
C ILE A 139 -9.41 9.47 -12.22
N ASP A 140 -9.29 8.20 -12.56
CA ASP A 140 -8.15 7.38 -12.12
C ASP A 140 -6.84 7.84 -12.75
N LEU A 141 -6.90 8.30 -14.01
CA LEU A 141 -5.76 8.88 -14.71
C LEU A 141 -5.31 10.20 -14.06
N VAL A 142 -6.24 11.09 -13.71
CA VAL A 142 -5.98 12.36 -13.03
C VAL A 142 -5.46 12.13 -11.60
N VAL A 143 -5.99 11.12 -10.90
CA VAL A 143 -5.60 10.82 -9.52
C VAL A 143 -4.37 9.90 -9.47
N GLY A 144 -3.85 9.44 -10.62
CA GLY A 144 -2.71 8.51 -10.70
C GLY A 144 -2.99 7.19 -9.98
N ARG A 145 -4.26 6.76 -9.96
CA ARG A 145 -4.70 5.48 -9.41
C ARG A 145 -4.58 4.45 -10.51
N TYR A 146 -3.63 3.55 -10.36
CA TYR A 146 -3.47 2.44 -11.27
C TYR A 146 -4.13 1.22 -10.62
N TYR A 147 -5.04 0.56 -11.35
CA TYR A 147 -5.80 -0.62 -10.89
C TYR A 147 -5.62 -1.82 -11.86
N ARG A 148 -5.31 -3.01 -11.33
CA ARG A 148 -5.23 -4.25 -12.11
C ARG A 148 -6.53 -4.97 -11.85
N PRO A 149 -7.44 -5.07 -12.84
CA PRO A 149 -8.60 -5.94 -12.68
C PRO A 149 -8.06 -7.36 -12.53
N LYS A 150 -8.17 -7.93 -11.33
CA LYS A 150 -8.18 -9.39 -11.21
C LYS A 150 -9.37 -9.82 -12.06
N THR A 151 -9.05 -10.46 -13.18
CA THR A 151 -9.96 -11.08 -14.13
C THR A 151 -11.26 -11.51 -13.46
N GLY A 152 -12.35 -10.84 -13.84
CA GLY A 152 -13.70 -11.40 -13.81
C GLY A 152 -14.01 -11.90 -15.20
#